data_AF-A0A1B6E852-F1
#
_entry.id   AF-A0A1B6E852-F1
#
_cell.length_a   1.000
_cell.length_b   1.000
_cell.length_c   1.000
_cell.angle_alpha   90.00
_cell.angle_beta   90.00
_cell.angle_gamma   90.00
#
_symmetry.space_group_name_H-M   'P 1'
#
loop_
_entity.id
_entity.type
_entity.pdbx_description
1 polymer ?
#
loop_
_entity_poly.entity_id
_entity_poly.type
_entity_poly.pdbx_seq_one_letter_code
_entity_poly.pdbx_strand_id
1 'polypeptide(L)'
;RPIKAGVPQGSVLGPLLYLLYTNDIPTTPSVSLRLFADDAMFLCSSMNVNHGVKLLQRQMDLLQPRLQKWRVAVNTDKTEGITFPYSRHRKQIQLNSKHIAWKRSVRYLGVTLDSQLTFR
;
A
#
# COMPACT_ATOMS: atom_id res chain seq x y z
N ARG A 1 -0.52 3.52 30.75
CA ARG A 1 -0.32 2.06 30.50
C ARG A 1 1.11 1.84 30.06
N PRO A 2 1.85 0.84 30.57
CA PRO A 2 3.19 0.54 30.09
C PRO A 2 3.15 0.07 28.63
N ILE A 3 4.07 0.59 27.82
CA ILE A 3 4.24 0.19 26.42
C ILE A 3 4.96 -1.16 26.42
N LYS A 4 4.32 -2.19 25.87
CA LYS A 4 4.87 -3.57 25.85
C LYS A 4 5.57 -3.93 24.53
N ALA A 5 5.42 -3.11 23.50
CA ALA A 5 6.00 -3.32 22.18
C ALA A 5 6.17 -1.97 21.46
N GLY A 6 7.22 -1.87 20.65
CA GLY A 6 7.59 -0.66 19.93
C GLY A 6 8.99 -0.16 20.31
N VAL A 7 9.41 0.91 19.66
CA VAL A 7 10.66 1.63 19.94
C VAL A 7 10.35 3.01 20.51
N PRO A 8 11.18 3.55 21.42
CA PRO A 8 11.00 4.90 21.94
C PRO A 8 11.00 5.93 20.80
N GLN A 9 10.05 6.88 20.83
CA GLN A 9 10.04 7.99 19.90
C GLN A 9 11.31 8.83 20.08
N GLY A 10 11.96 9.21 18.98
CA GLY A 10 13.26 9.90 19.01
C GLY A 10 14.46 8.96 19.15
N SER A 11 14.25 7.64 19.17
CA SER A 11 15.34 6.67 19.11
C SER A 11 16.08 6.76 17.77
N VAL A 12 17.41 6.91 17.84
CA VAL A 12 18.31 6.89 16.67
C VAL A 12 18.21 5.55 15.92
N LEU A 13 17.94 4.45 16.63
CA LEU A 13 17.81 3.12 16.04
C LEU A 13 16.40 2.81 15.55
N GLY A 14 15.40 3.62 15.89
CA GLY A 14 14.01 3.39 15.52
C GLY A 14 13.81 3.16 14.01
N PRO A 15 14.34 4.02 13.13
CA PRO A 15 14.25 3.85 11.68
C PRO A 15 14.90 2.55 11.18
N LEU A 16 16.09 2.21 11.69
CA LEU A 16 16.80 0.99 11.28
C LEU A 16 16.01 -0.27 11.67
N LEU A 17 15.48 -0.30 12.89
CA LEU A 17 14.67 -1.41 13.38
C LEU A 17 13.36 -1.54 12.59
N TYR A 18 12.77 -0.42 12.18
CA TYR A 18 11.59 -0.43 11.31
C TYR A 18 11.88 -0.99 9.91
N LEU A 19 13.03 -0.64 9.32
CA LEU A 19 13.48 -1.23 8.05
C LEU A 19 13.64 -2.74 8.17
N LEU A 20 14.32 -3.22 9.22
CA LEU A 20 14.47 -4.66 9.46
C LEU A 20 13.12 -5.37 9.65
N TYR A 21 12.19 -4.73 10.36
CA TYR A 21 10.85 -5.27 10.63
C TYR A 21 9.96 -5.36 9.38
N THR A 22 10.18 -4.49 8.38
CA THR A 22 9.40 -4.45 7.13
C THR A 22 10.09 -5.11 5.94
N ASN A 23 11.35 -5.53 6.09
CA ASN A 23 12.21 -6.02 5.00
C ASN A 23 11.66 -7.27 4.29
N ASP A 24 10.85 -8.06 4.97
CA ASP A 24 10.28 -9.31 4.48
C ASP A 24 8.79 -9.18 4.12
N ILE A 25 8.30 -7.97 3.85
CA ILE A 25 6.99 -7.78 3.20
C ILE A 25 7.00 -8.49 1.84
N PRO A 26 6.05 -9.42 1.58
CA PRO A 26 6.04 -10.20 0.36
C PRO A 26 5.77 -9.31 -0.86
N THR A 27 6.41 -9.61 -1.98
CA THR A 27 6.13 -8.99 -3.28
C THR A 27 6.00 -10.06 -4.35
N THR A 28 5.17 -9.78 -5.35
CA THR A 28 5.09 -10.58 -6.58
C THR A 28 5.93 -9.92 -7.67
N PRO A 29 6.47 -10.67 -8.65
CA PRO A 29 7.30 -10.09 -9.71
C PRO A 29 6.62 -8.97 -10.52
N SER A 30 5.29 -9.00 -10.60
CA SER A 30 4.49 -8.04 -11.36
C SER A 30 4.08 -6.80 -10.56
N VAL A 31 4.39 -6.74 -9.25
CA VAL A 31 4.01 -5.64 -8.37
C VAL A 31 5.23 -5.10 -7.64
N SER A 32 5.53 -3.83 -7.86
CA SER A 32 6.57 -3.10 -7.14
C SER A 32 6.03 -2.57 -5.81
N LEU A 33 6.81 -2.73 -4.74
CA LEU A 33 6.56 -2.12 -3.43
C LEU A 33 7.46 -0.91 -3.23
N ARG A 34 6.88 0.21 -2.79
CA ARG A 34 7.59 1.40 -2.32
C ARG A 34 7.21 1.65 -0.86
N LEU A 35 8.21 1.69 0.01
CA LEU A 35 8.04 1.98 1.44
C LEU A 35 8.70 3.31 1.75
N PHE A 36 8.04 4.14 2.54
CA PHE A 36 8.62 5.34 3.10
C PHE A 36 8.00 5.61 4.48
N ALA A 37 8.81 5.50 5.54
CA ALA A 37 8.29 5.47 6.91
C ALA A 37 7.10 4.50 7.00
N ASP A 38 5.95 4.94 7.54
CA ASP A 38 4.72 4.16 7.66
C ASP A 38 3.87 4.06 6.38
N ASP A 39 4.24 4.79 5.31
CA ASP A 39 3.54 4.74 4.02
C ASP A 39 4.04 3.59 3.14
N ALA A 40 3.11 2.86 2.54
CA ALA A 40 3.37 1.79 1.58
C ALA A 40 2.56 1.97 0.29
N MET A 41 3.21 1.80 -0.86
CA MET A 41 2.57 1.86 -2.17
C MET A 41 2.90 0.60 -2.98
N PHE A 42 1.86 -0.05 -3.50
CA PHE A 42 1.97 -1.17 -4.43
C PHE A 42 1.61 -0.70 -5.84
N LEU A 43 2.48 -0.96 -6.82
CA LEU A 43 2.33 -0.51 -8.20
C LEU A 43 2.47 -1.68 -9.17
N CYS A 44 1.61 -1.72 -10.18
CA CYS A 44 1.73 -2.65 -11.30
C CYS A 44 1.49 -1.92 -12.63
N SER A 45 2.01 -2.48 -13.72
CA SER A 45 1.68 -2.03 -15.08
C SER A 45 1.04 -3.18 -15.86
N SER A 46 0.04 -2.87 -16.66
CA SER A 46 -0.69 -3.83 -17.48
C SER A 46 -1.45 -3.11 -18.59
N MET A 47 -1.49 -3.72 -19.79
CA MET A 47 -2.28 -3.21 -20.92
C MET A 47 -3.79 -3.27 -20.66
N ASN A 48 -4.22 -4.12 -19.73
CA ASN A 48 -5.61 -4.26 -19.31
C ASN A 48 -5.75 -3.89 -17.83
N VAL A 49 -6.60 -2.90 -17.54
CA VAL A 49 -6.83 -2.42 -16.15
C VAL A 49 -7.30 -3.53 -15.22
N ASN A 50 -8.19 -4.41 -15.68
CA ASN A 50 -8.74 -5.49 -14.87
C ASN A 50 -7.71 -6.60 -14.64
N HIS A 51 -6.77 -6.77 -15.57
CA HIS A 51 -5.60 -7.62 -15.32
C HIS A 51 -4.67 -6.99 -14.26
N GLY A 52 -4.40 -5.68 -14.35
CA GLY A 52 -3.64 -4.97 -13.31
C GLY A 52 -4.30 -5.06 -11.92
N VAL A 53 -5.61 -4.86 -11.85
CA VAL A 53 -6.39 -5.03 -10.61
C VAL A 53 -6.28 -6.46 -10.06
N LYS A 54 -6.29 -7.49 -10.91
CA LYS A 54 -6.08 -8.89 -10.46
C LYS A 54 -4.68 -9.09 -9.88
N LEU A 55 -3.65 -8.49 -10.48
CA LEU A 55 -2.28 -8.56 -9.95
C LEU A 55 -2.19 -7.91 -8.57
N LEU A 56 -2.79 -6.73 -8.41
CA LEU A 56 -2.86 -6.04 -7.12
C LEU A 56 -3.69 -6.81 -6.09
N GLN A 57 -4.82 -7.41 -6.47
CA GLN A 57 -5.60 -8.25 -5.56
C GLN A 57 -4.78 -9.43 -5.05
N ARG A 58 -4.10 -10.16 -5.95
CA ARG A 58 -3.20 -11.25 -5.56
C ARG A 58 -2.10 -10.79 -4.59
N GLN A 59 -1.56 -9.59 -4.81
CA GLN A 59 -0.60 -8.98 -3.90
C GLN A 59 -1.22 -8.68 -2.52
N MET A 60 -2.45 -8.18 -2.46
CA MET A 60 -3.16 -7.96 -1.19
C MET A 60 -3.43 -9.27 -0.46
N ASP A 61 -3.82 -10.33 -1.17
CA ASP A 61 -4.08 -11.65 -0.60
C ASP A 61 -2.83 -12.26 0.03
N LEU A 62 -1.65 -12.06 -0.59
CA LEU A 62 -0.36 -12.47 -0.03
C LEU A 62 0.09 -11.61 1.15
N LEU A 63 -0.29 -10.33 1.17
CA LEU A 63 0.05 -9.40 2.22
C LEU A 63 -0.72 -9.68 3.52
N GLN A 64 -1.97 -10.12 3.45
CA GLN A 64 -2.85 -10.29 4.62
C GLN A 64 -2.27 -11.23 5.71
N PRO A 65 -1.82 -12.46 5.40
CA PRO A 65 -1.21 -13.33 6.41
C PRO A 65 0.05 -12.72 7.01
N ARG A 66 0.78 -11.92 6.23
CA ARG A 66 1.97 -11.23 6.71
C ARG A 66 1.61 -10.18 7.75
N LEU A 67 0.66 -9.30 7.46
CA LEU A 67 0.21 -8.28 8.40
C LEU A 67 -0.25 -8.89 9.73
N GLN A 68 -0.96 -10.02 9.67
CA GLN A 68 -1.36 -10.77 10.85
C GLN A 68 -0.17 -11.33 11.63
N LYS A 69 0.78 -11.98 10.96
CA LYS A 69 2.00 -12.53 11.58
C LYS A 69 2.79 -11.46 12.34
N TRP A 70 2.94 -10.28 11.76
CA TRP A 70 3.71 -9.18 12.36
C TRP A 70 2.89 -8.30 13.29
N ARG A 71 1.57 -8.49 13.33
CA ARG A 71 0.63 -7.65 14.09
C ARG A 71 0.65 -6.19 13.60
N VAL A 72 0.82 -6.00 12.30
CA VAL A 72 0.74 -4.69 11.64
C VAL A 72 -0.72 -4.44 11.28
N ALA A 73 -1.29 -3.37 11.83
CA ALA A 73 -2.62 -2.91 11.48
C ALA A 73 -2.56 -1.95 10.29
N VAL A 74 -3.22 -2.28 9.19
CA VAL A 74 -3.39 -1.36 8.05
C VAL A 74 -4.68 -0.58 8.22
N ASN A 75 -4.61 0.73 8.03
CA ASN A 75 -5.79 1.59 7.99
C ASN A 75 -6.43 1.51 6.61
N THR A 76 -7.33 0.53 6.44
CA THR A 76 -8.07 0.29 5.20
C THR A 76 -8.95 1.47 4.77
N ASP A 77 -9.43 2.28 5.72
CA ASP A 77 -10.28 3.45 5.43
C ASP A 77 -9.45 4.62 4.84
N LYS A 78 -8.15 4.66 5.13
CA LYS A 78 -7.18 5.58 4.51
C LYS A 78 -6.46 4.99 3.29
N THR A 79 -6.72 3.73 2.95
CA THR A 79 -6.08 3.08 1.80
C THR A 79 -6.82 3.45 0.52
N GLU A 80 -6.10 3.98 -0.45
CA GLU A 80 -6.66 4.51 -1.69
C GLU A 80 -6.01 3.84 -2.90
N GLY A 81 -6.78 3.69 -3.97
CA GLY A 81 -6.31 3.20 -5.26
C GLY A 81 -6.50 4.24 -6.36
N ILE A 82 -5.59 4.26 -7.34
CA ILE A 82 -5.68 5.07 -8.55
C ILE A 82 -5.19 4.26 -9.77
N THR A 83 -5.68 4.57 -10.97
CA THR A 83 -5.22 3.98 -12.22
C THR A 83 -4.79 5.06 -13.20
N PHE A 84 -3.78 4.76 -14.01
CA PHE A 84 -3.28 5.63 -15.08
C PHE A 84 -3.24 4.84 -16.40
N PRO A 85 -3.99 5.25 -17.45
CA PRO A 85 -5.01 6.31 -17.42
C PRO A 85 -6.19 5.94 -16.50
N TYR A 86 -7.02 6.94 -16.18
CA TYR A 86 -8.23 6.71 -15.40
C TYR A 86 -9.18 5.74 -16.14
N SER A 87 -9.65 4.69 -15.47
CA SER A 87 -10.65 3.78 -16.04
C SER A 87 -11.83 3.57 -15.10
N ARG A 88 -13.05 3.91 -15.53
CA ARG A 88 -14.28 3.67 -14.76
C ARG A 88 -14.66 2.20 -14.65
N HIS A 89 -14.17 1.34 -15.54
CA HIS A 89 -14.55 -0.08 -15.65
C HIS A 89 -13.58 -1.02 -14.94
N ARG A 90 -13.01 -0.57 -13.82
CA ARG A 90 -12.08 -1.33 -12.99
C ARG A 90 -12.82 -2.12 -11.93
N LYS A 91 -12.38 -3.36 -11.69
CA LYS A 91 -12.85 -4.17 -10.56
C LYS A 91 -12.43 -3.56 -9.22
N GLN A 92 -13.12 -3.98 -8.17
CA GLN A 92 -12.82 -3.57 -6.80
C GLN A 92 -11.63 -4.37 -6.26
N ILE A 93 -10.76 -3.72 -5.49
CA ILE A 93 -9.72 -4.39 -4.67
C ILE A 93 -10.22 -4.48 -3.24
N GLN A 94 -9.94 -5.61 -2.59
CA GLN A 94 -10.25 -5.87 -1.19
C GLN A 94 -8.98 -6.09 -0.38
N LEU A 95 -8.96 -5.53 0.83
CA LEU A 95 -7.95 -5.77 1.85
C LEU A 95 -8.65 -5.89 3.21
N ASN A 96 -8.40 -6.98 3.95
CA ASN A 96 -9.07 -7.27 5.23
C ASN A 96 -10.61 -7.19 5.13
N SER A 97 -11.17 -7.78 4.08
CA SER A 97 -12.61 -7.77 3.76
C SER A 97 -13.24 -6.39 3.55
N LYS A 98 -12.42 -5.33 3.43
CA LYS A 98 -12.85 -3.97 3.10
C LYS A 98 -12.46 -3.60 1.68
N HIS A 99 -13.32 -2.84 1.02
CA HIS A 99 -13.10 -2.34 -0.34
C HIS A 99 -12.20 -1.10 -0.33
N ILE A 100 -11.10 -1.13 -1.09
CA ILE A 100 -10.20 0.02 -1.25
C ILE A 100 -10.88 1.10 -2.11
N ALA A 101 -10.99 2.32 -1.59
CA ALA A 101 -11.62 3.39 -2.34
C ALA A 101 -10.76 3.79 -3.54
N TRP A 102 -11.35 3.73 -4.74
CA TRP A 102 -10.68 4.23 -5.92
C TRP A 102 -10.92 5.73 -6.12
N LYS A 103 -9.86 6.52 -6.26
CA LYS A 103 -9.94 7.97 -6.44
C LYS A 103 -9.40 8.44 -7.78
N ARG A 104 -9.76 9.67 -8.15
CA ARG A 104 -9.19 10.38 -9.31
C ARG A 104 -7.95 11.19 -8.95
N SER A 105 -7.67 11.34 -7.66
CA SER A 105 -6.51 12.03 -7.11
C SER A 105 -6.17 11.38 -5.78
N VAL A 106 -4.88 11.09 -5.58
CA VAL A 106 -4.35 10.51 -4.34
C VAL A 106 -3.14 11.32 -3.89
N ARG A 107 -2.95 11.47 -2.58
CA ARG A 107 -1.77 12.14 -2.02
C ARG A 107 -0.75 11.09 -1.60
N TYR A 108 0.49 11.22 -2.06
CA TYR A 108 1.59 10.35 -1.71
C TYR A 108 2.83 11.20 -1.42
N LEU A 109 3.37 11.11 -0.20
CA LEU A 109 4.57 11.84 0.24
C LEU A 109 4.54 13.35 -0.05
N GLY A 110 3.38 13.97 0.17
CA GLY A 110 3.19 15.41 -0.08
C GLY A 110 2.88 15.78 -1.52
N VAL A 111 3.01 14.84 -2.47
CA VAL A 111 2.68 15.05 -3.89
C VAL A 111 1.26 14.56 -4.17
N THR A 112 0.50 15.37 -4.91
CA THR A 112 -0.83 14.99 -5.40
C THR A 112 -0.70 14.36 -6.78
N LEU A 113 -1.08 13.09 -6.90
CA LEU A 113 -1.14 12.36 -8.16
C LEU A 113 -2.59 12.38 -8.65
N ASP A 114 -2.91 13.28 -9.58
CA ASP A 114 -4.20 13.28 -10.27
C ASP A 114 -4.18 12.29 -11.45
N SER A 115 -5.36 11.80 -11.84
CA SER A 115 -5.50 10.73 -12.83
C SER A 115 -5.01 11.04 -14.25
N GLN A 116 -4.68 12.30 -14.53
CA GLN A 116 -4.05 12.76 -15.77
C GLN A 116 -2.56 13.10 -15.58
N LEU A 117 -2.01 12.94 -14.38
CA LEU A 117 -0.63 13.30 -14.00
C LEU A 117 -0.29 14.75 -14.40
N THR A 118 -1.23 15.66 -14.20
CA THR A 118 -1.06 17.09 -14.48
C THR A 118 -0.33 17.83 -13.38
N PHE A 119 -0.24 17.27 -12.17
CA PHE A 119 0.47 17.83 -11.00
C PHE A 119 0.06 19.28 -10.67
N ARG A 120 -1.22 19.61 -10.90
CA ARG A 120 -1.80 20.91 -10.57
C ARG A 120 -2.21 21.01 -9.11
#